data_AF-H3ANU2-F1
#
_entry.id   AF-H3ANU2-F1
#
_cell.length_a   1.000
_cell.length_b   1.000
_cell.length_c   1.000
_cell.angle_alpha   90.00
_cell.angle_beta   90.00
_cell.angle_gamma   90.00
#
_symmetry.space_group_name_H-M   'P 1'
#
loop_
_entity.id
_entity.type
_entity.pdbx_description
1 polymer ?
#
loop_
_entity_poly.entity_id
_entity_poly.type
_entity_poly.pdbx_seq_one_letter_code
_entity_poly.pdbx_strand_id
1 'polypeptide(L)'
;SKGECCHSECLGSCYEANNPQKCVACRHYQHITGCVETCPPGYYRFEGWRCVAFDFCQELHNKCKNSRESGCHQYVIHNGECIPECPSGYTMNSTNLNCSPCAGPCPRVCDIFGDEKMIDSVTSAQELRGCTVINGSITINIRGGNNIAAELEANLGLVEEITGFLKIRRSYALVSLSFFRKLRLIRGEMLEMGNYSFYALDNQNLRQLWDWSKHKLTIAQGKLFFHYNPKLCLSEIHKMEDISGAKGRQEKNDIALKTNGDQASCKSTQ
;
A
#
# COMPACT_ATOMS: atom_id res chain seq x y z
N SER A 1 55.39 5.16 26.73
CA SER A 1 54.87 5.89 25.57
C SER A 1 55.44 7.31 25.62
N LYS A 2 56.07 7.84 24.56
CA LYS A 2 56.66 9.19 24.55
C LYS A 2 55.62 10.34 24.55
N GLY A 3 54.45 10.15 25.17
CA GLY A 3 53.43 11.20 25.36
C GLY A 3 52.87 11.84 24.08
N GLU A 4 53.17 11.30 22.90
CA GLU A 4 52.71 11.87 21.64
C GLU A 4 51.21 11.67 21.45
N CYS A 5 50.51 12.73 21.06
CA CYS A 5 49.07 12.71 20.89
C CYS A 5 48.67 11.91 19.64
N CYS A 6 47.57 11.17 19.76
CA CYS A 6 46.89 10.58 18.61
C CYS A 6 46.24 11.66 17.74
N HIS A 7 45.84 11.27 16.53
CA HIS A 7 45.03 12.13 15.67
C HIS A 7 43.70 12.49 16.35
N SER A 8 43.12 13.66 16.02
CA SER A 8 41.86 14.15 16.62
C SER A 8 40.68 13.19 16.45
N GLU A 9 40.68 12.46 15.34
CA GLU A 9 39.67 11.45 14.99
C GLU A 9 39.88 10.09 15.67
N CYS A 10 40.98 9.88 16.39
CA CYS A 10 41.19 8.68 17.18
C CYS A 10 40.47 8.80 18.53
N LEU A 11 39.99 7.67 19.06
CA LEU A 11 39.44 7.55 20.40
C LEU A 11 40.29 6.60 21.25
N GLY A 12 40.75 7.09 22.41
CA GLY A 12 41.52 6.30 23.38
C GLY A 12 43.00 6.16 23.02
N SER A 13 43.35 5.39 21.98
CA SER A 13 44.74 5.05 21.64
C SER A 13 44.98 4.94 20.13
N CYS A 14 46.26 4.96 19.73
CA CYS A 14 46.73 4.85 18.35
C CYS A 14 48.05 4.09 18.28
N TYR A 15 48.30 3.45 17.14
CA TYR A 15 49.54 2.76 16.81
C TYR A 15 50.63 3.72 16.31
N GLU A 16 50.23 4.87 15.75
CA GLU A 16 51.13 5.92 15.26
C GLU A 16 50.57 7.29 15.63
N ALA A 17 51.45 8.20 16.09
CA ALA A 17 51.08 9.55 16.50
C ALA A 17 50.53 10.35 15.31
N ASN A 18 49.48 11.15 15.56
CA ASN A 18 48.86 12.03 14.58
C ASN A 18 48.48 11.40 13.21
N ASN A 19 48.21 10.08 13.16
CA ASN A 19 47.79 9.40 11.92
C ASN A 19 46.36 8.82 12.04
N PRO A 20 45.36 9.34 11.29
CA PRO A 20 43.97 8.88 11.38
C PRO A 20 43.75 7.45 10.86
N GLN A 21 44.72 6.88 10.13
CA GLN A 21 44.66 5.50 9.64
C GLN A 21 45.18 4.48 10.64
N LYS A 22 45.80 4.96 11.74
CA LYS A 22 46.48 4.14 12.74
C LYS A 22 45.86 4.31 14.13
N CYS A 23 44.57 4.61 14.19
CA CYS A 23 43.81 4.61 15.44
C CYS A 23 43.46 3.17 15.89
N VAL A 24 43.30 2.95 17.19
CA VAL A 24 42.71 1.71 17.74
C VAL A 24 41.18 1.73 17.60
N ALA A 25 40.57 2.88 17.83
CA ALA A 25 39.14 3.13 17.64
C ALA A 25 38.92 4.55 17.09
N CYS A 26 37.80 4.75 16.39
CA CYS A 26 37.44 6.05 15.82
C CYS A 26 36.53 6.82 16.77
N ARG A 27 36.74 8.14 16.84
CA ARG A 27 35.88 9.06 17.59
C ARG A 27 34.51 9.21 16.96
N HIS A 28 34.48 9.33 15.63
CA HIS A 28 33.26 9.50 14.85
C HIS A 28 32.97 8.23 14.02
N TYR A 29 33.52 8.11 12.81
CA TYR A 29 33.22 6.97 11.93
C TYR A 29 34.46 6.23 11.45
N GLN A 30 34.34 4.91 11.37
CA GLN A 30 35.29 4.06 10.68
C GLN A 30 34.99 3.99 9.18
N HIS A 31 36.00 4.27 8.36
CA HIS A 31 35.97 4.12 6.91
C HIS A 31 37.18 3.29 6.44
N ILE A 32 37.16 2.77 5.20
CA ILE A 32 38.26 1.96 4.65
C ILE A 32 39.60 2.71 4.63
N THR A 33 39.56 4.05 4.57
CA THR A 33 40.75 4.91 4.59
C THR A 33 41.22 5.32 5.99
N GLY A 34 40.56 4.86 7.06
CA GLY A 34 40.86 5.25 8.46
C GLY A 34 39.68 5.90 9.17
N CYS A 35 39.95 6.58 10.30
CA CYS A 35 38.94 7.31 11.05
C CYS A 35 38.63 8.65 10.39
N VAL A 36 37.33 8.94 10.22
CA VAL A 36 36.82 10.14 9.55
C VAL A 36 35.74 10.80 10.40
N GLU A 37 35.68 12.13 10.34
CA GLU A 37 34.67 12.93 11.04
C GLU A 37 33.27 12.73 10.43
N THR A 38 33.19 12.69 9.09
CA THR A 38 31.96 12.45 8.33
C THR A 38 32.19 11.42 7.23
N CYS A 39 31.17 10.62 6.92
CA CYS A 39 31.28 9.68 5.81
C CYS A 39 31.47 10.42 4.47
N PRO A 40 32.43 9.98 3.64
CA PRO A 40 32.71 10.61 2.36
C PRO A 40 31.57 10.39 1.35
N PRO A 41 31.50 11.19 0.27
CA PRO A 41 30.50 11.02 -0.78
C PRO A 41 30.47 9.58 -1.33
N GLY A 42 29.25 9.03 -1.48
CA GLY A 42 29.05 7.63 -1.89
C GLY A 42 28.98 6.62 -0.73
N TYR A 43 29.22 7.06 0.51
CA TYR A 43 29.10 6.26 1.72
C TYR A 43 28.02 6.80 2.66
N TYR A 44 27.44 5.91 3.45
CA TYR A 44 26.36 6.19 4.39
C TYR A 44 26.79 5.81 5.81
N ARG A 45 26.37 6.59 6.78
CA ARG A 45 26.53 6.27 8.20
C ARG A 45 25.69 5.02 8.53
N PHE A 46 26.26 4.10 9.31
CA PHE A 46 25.60 2.86 9.70
C PHE A 46 25.87 2.57 11.18
N GLU A 47 24.81 2.27 11.94
CA GLU A 47 24.83 1.98 13.39
C GLU A 47 25.55 3.03 14.26
N GLY A 48 25.79 4.23 13.73
CA GLY A 48 26.44 5.32 14.45
C GLY A 48 27.96 5.24 14.57
N TRP A 49 28.64 4.23 13.98
CA TRP A 49 30.08 4.03 14.18
C TRP A 49 30.91 3.80 12.90
N ARG A 50 30.29 3.51 11.76
CA ARG A 50 31.02 3.31 10.49
C ARG A 50 30.32 3.84 9.26
N CYS A 51 31.09 3.93 8.19
CA CYS A 51 30.65 4.28 6.85
C CYS A 51 30.54 3.03 5.98
N VAL A 52 29.43 2.87 5.26
CA VAL A 52 29.16 1.74 4.36
C VAL A 52 28.80 2.22 2.97
N ALA A 53 29.18 1.46 1.94
CA ALA A 53 28.78 1.76 0.57
C ALA A 53 27.28 1.47 0.35
N PHE A 54 26.71 1.98 -0.74
CA PHE A 54 25.31 1.71 -1.11
C PHE A 54 24.99 0.21 -1.17
N ASP A 55 25.86 -0.58 -1.80
CA ASP A 55 25.65 -2.02 -2.02
C ASP A 55 25.49 -2.77 -0.70
N PHE A 56 26.21 -2.37 0.35
CA PHE A 56 26.06 -2.95 1.68
C PHE A 56 24.64 -2.76 2.24
N CYS A 57 24.08 -1.55 2.09
CA CYS A 57 22.72 -1.26 2.55
C CYS A 57 21.68 -2.03 1.71
N GLN A 58 21.93 -2.13 0.39
CA GLN A 58 21.07 -2.87 -0.52
C GLN A 58 21.08 -4.38 -0.25
N GLU A 59 22.21 -4.97 0.09
CA GLU A 59 22.29 -6.37 0.48
C GLU A 59 21.48 -6.67 1.75
N LEU A 60 21.57 -5.79 2.76
CA LEU A 60 20.76 -5.91 3.98
C LEU A 60 19.26 -5.81 3.68
N HIS A 61 18.87 -4.84 2.85
CA HIS A 61 17.50 -4.69 2.37
C HIS A 61 16.99 -5.98 1.70
N ASN A 62 17.76 -6.50 0.75
CA ASN A 62 17.38 -7.68 -0.04
C ASN A 62 17.30 -8.96 0.80
N LYS A 63 18.15 -9.12 1.83
CA LYS A 63 18.07 -10.25 2.76
C LYS A 63 16.73 -10.32 3.48
N CYS A 64 16.13 -9.19 3.81
CA CYS A 64 14.84 -9.12 4.51
C CYS A 64 13.64 -8.91 3.60
N LYS A 65 13.84 -8.75 2.28
CA LYS A 65 12.75 -8.45 1.33
C LYS A 65 11.61 -9.46 1.36
N ASN A 66 11.93 -10.73 1.57
CA ASN A 66 10.95 -11.83 1.64
C ASN A 66 10.86 -12.47 3.05
N SER A 67 11.57 -11.92 4.03
CA SER A 67 11.57 -12.50 5.38
C SER A 67 10.35 -12.04 6.15
N ARG A 68 9.71 -12.98 6.85
CA ARG A 68 8.64 -12.72 7.82
C ARG A 68 9.13 -12.82 9.27
N GLU A 69 10.44 -12.89 9.45
CA GLU A 69 11.07 -13.04 10.75
C GLU A 69 11.05 -11.73 11.53
N SER A 70 10.64 -11.80 12.80
CA SER A 70 10.62 -10.65 13.70
C SER A 70 12.06 -10.15 13.92
N GLY A 71 12.34 -8.90 13.55
CA GLY A 71 13.68 -8.29 13.62
C GLY A 71 14.46 -8.29 12.31
N CYS A 72 13.90 -8.82 11.22
CA CYS A 72 14.46 -8.64 9.87
C CYS A 72 13.90 -7.36 9.25
N HIS A 73 14.74 -6.34 9.07
CA HIS A 73 14.34 -5.05 8.56
C HIS A 73 14.83 -4.81 7.14
N GLN A 74 13.96 -4.25 6.30
CA GLN A 74 14.31 -3.82 4.95
C GLN A 74 15.01 -2.46 5.02
N TYR A 75 16.34 -2.48 5.23
CA TYR A 75 17.14 -1.27 5.38
C TYR A 75 16.92 -0.26 4.25
N VAL A 76 16.98 1.03 4.61
CA VAL A 76 16.68 2.18 3.75
C VAL A 76 17.71 3.28 3.98
N ILE A 77 17.77 4.23 3.05
CA ILE A 77 18.63 5.40 3.13
C ILE A 77 17.79 6.62 3.51
N HIS A 78 18.24 7.35 4.53
CA HIS A 78 17.64 8.62 4.92
C HIS A 78 18.70 9.56 5.49
N ASN A 79 18.77 10.80 5.00
CA ASN A 79 19.70 11.84 5.47
C ASN A 79 21.18 11.41 5.59
N GLY A 80 21.65 10.55 4.67
CA GLY A 80 23.02 10.05 4.66
C GLY A 80 23.28 8.86 5.59
N GLU A 81 22.22 8.25 6.12
CA GLU A 81 22.28 7.06 6.98
C GLU A 81 21.57 5.86 6.34
N CYS A 82 22.14 4.68 6.52
CA CYS A 82 21.49 3.41 6.23
C CYS A 82 20.80 2.92 7.53
N ILE A 83 19.48 3.01 7.58
CA ILE A 83 18.65 2.75 8.78
C ILE A 83 17.65 1.61 8.53
N PRO A 84 17.09 0.97 9.58
CA PRO A 84 16.21 -0.20 9.42
C PRO A 84 14.87 0.08 8.72
N GLU A 85 14.30 1.27 8.92
CA GLU A 85 13.00 1.67 8.36
C GLU A 85 12.91 3.18 8.17
N CYS A 86 12.03 3.65 7.28
CA CYS A 86 11.84 5.09 7.09
C CYS A 86 11.21 5.71 8.36
N PRO A 87 11.64 6.92 8.74
CA PRO A 87 11.03 7.61 9.87
C PRO A 87 9.57 7.97 9.59
N SER A 88 8.82 8.25 10.65
CA SER A 88 7.42 8.65 10.56
C SER A 88 7.22 9.82 9.58
N GLY A 89 6.27 9.67 8.65
CA GLY A 89 6.01 10.65 7.59
C GLY A 89 6.82 10.44 6.30
N TYR A 90 7.64 9.39 6.23
CA TYR A 90 8.40 9.02 5.04
C TYR A 90 8.04 7.62 4.54
N THR A 91 8.19 7.41 3.23
CA THR A 91 8.05 6.11 2.56
C THR A 91 9.26 5.84 1.68
N MET A 92 9.58 4.56 1.49
CA MET A 92 10.77 4.14 0.78
C MET A 92 10.53 4.09 -0.73
N ASN A 93 11.44 4.65 -1.52
CA ASN A 93 11.48 4.43 -2.96
C ASN A 93 12.26 3.15 -3.27
N SER A 94 11.56 2.14 -3.79
CA SER A 94 12.10 0.79 -4.05
C SER A 94 13.26 0.73 -5.04
N THR A 95 13.51 1.80 -5.81
CA THR A 95 14.58 1.82 -6.82
C THR A 95 15.92 2.26 -6.23
N ASN A 96 15.92 3.23 -5.31
CA ASN A 96 17.15 3.81 -4.74
C ASN A 96 17.23 3.70 -3.21
N LEU A 97 16.28 2.99 -2.58
CA LEU A 97 16.14 2.79 -1.14
C LEU A 97 15.97 4.08 -0.33
N ASN A 98 15.78 5.23 -0.98
CA ASN A 98 15.75 6.51 -0.30
C ASN A 98 14.35 6.81 0.27
N CYS A 99 14.30 7.33 1.49
CA CYS A 99 13.05 7.73 2.13
C CYS A 99 12.60 9.11 1.62
N SER A 100 11.41 9.19 1.03
CA SER A 100 10.77 10.42 0.57
C SER A 100 9.55 10.77 1.45
N PRO A 101 9.27 12.06 1.68
CA PRO A 101 8.12 12.46 2.49
C PRO A 101 6.81 12.06 1.82
N CYS A 102 5.88 11.53 2.61
CA CYS A 102 4.57 11.10 2.15
C CYS A 102 3.68 12.32 1.85
N ALA A 103 2.90 12.24 0.77
CA ALA A 103 1.85 13.22 0.49
C ALA A 103 0.59 12.89 1.33
N GLY A 104 0.66 13.18 2.64
CA GLY A 104 -0.37 12.80 3.62
C GLY A 104 0.01 11.53 4.42
N PRO A 105 -0.96 10.70 4.85
CA PRO A 105 -0.66 9.44 5.53
C PRO A 105 0.21 8.55 4.66
N CYS A 106 1.27 7.99 5.24
CA CYS A 106 2.19 7.13 4.48
C CYS A 106 1.50 5.86 3.99
N PRO A 107 1.85 5.37 2.78
CA PRO A 107 1.30 4.13 2.28
C PRO A 107 1.60 2.96 3.22
N ARG A 108 0.55 2.26 3.66
CA ARG A 108 0.64 1.00 4.38
C ARG A 108 0.12 -0.11 3.49
N VAL A 109 1.05 -0.96 3.05
CA VAL A 109 0.73 -2.17 2.28
C VAL A 109 0.30 -3.26 3.25
N CYS A 110 -0.82 -3.89 2.95
CA CYS A 110 -1.32 -5.04 3.69
C CYS A 110 -1.46 -6.22 2.73
N ASP A 111 -0.62 -7.23 2.95
CA ASP A 111 -0.62 -8.45 2.16
C ASP A 111 -1.77 -9.37 2.59
N ILE A 112 -2.58 -9.79 1.62
CA ILE A 112 -3.61 -10.79 1.84
C ILE A 112 -2.99 -12.18 1.65
N PHE A 113 -3.06 -13.01 2.69
CA PHE A 113 -2.63 -14.40 2.61
C PHE A 113 -3.77 -15.28 2.09
N GLY A 114 -3.58 -15.91 0.92
CA GLY A 114 -4.59 -16.70 0.22
C GLY A 114 -5.10 -16.01 -1.05
N ASP A 115 -6.18 -16.54 -1.65
CA ASP A 115 -6.71 -16.02 -2.92
C ASP A 115 -7.44 -14.68 -2.76
N GLU A 116 -8.19 -14.52 -1.66
CA GLU A 116 -8.94 -13.30 -1.34
C GLU A 116 -9.21 -13.15 0.17
N LYS A 117 -9.34 -11.90 0.64
CA LYS A 117 -9.84 -11.59 1.99
C LYS A 117 -11.34 -11.45 1.95
N MET A 118 -12.05 -12.31 2.69
CA MET A 118 -13.48 -12.16 2.91
C MET A 118 -13.74 -11.12 4.03
N ILE A 119 -14.56 -10.12 3.71
CA ILE A 119 -15.10 -9.12 4.63
C ILE A 119 -16.60 -9.38 4.76
N ASP A 120 -16.96 -10.12 5.80
CA ASP A 120 -18.32 -10.55 6.13
C ASP A 120 -18.87 -9.88 7.40
N SER A 121 -18.03 -9.14 8.13
CA SER A 121 -18.35 -8.52 9.42
C SER A 121 -17.48 -7.28 9.67
N VAL A 122 -17.84 -6.51 10.70
CA VAL A 122 -17.01 -5.38 11.16
C VAL A 122 -15.64 -5.88 11.63
N THR A 123 -15.59 -7.01 12.33
CA THR A 123 -14.35 -7.61 12.81
C THR A 123 -13.39 -7.95 11.68
N SER A 124 -13.87 -8.56 10.59
CA SER A 124 -13.01 -8.87 9.44
C SER A 124 -12.56 -7.63 8.67
N ALA A 125 -13.35 -6.54 8.71
CA ALA A 125 -12.93 -5.24 8.17
C ALA A 125 -11.84 -4.57 9.04
N GLN A 126 -11.93 -4.68 10.36
CA GLN A 126 -10.97 -4.08 11.32
C GLN A 126 -9.54 -4.60 11.13
N GLU A 127 -9.36 -5.82 10.61
CA GLU A 127 -8.04 -6.36 10.26
C GLU A 127 -7.32 -5.53 9.18
N LEU A 128 -8.06 -4.82 8.33
CA LEU A 128 -7.53 -3.96 7.28
C LEU A 128 -7.45 -2.48 7.69
N ARG A 129 -7.67 -2.17 8.98
CA ARG A 129 -7.68 -0.80 9.47
C ARG A 129 -6.32 -0.13 9.26
N GLY A 130 -6.34 1.01 8.57
CA GLY A 130 -5.16 1.80 8.28
C GLY A 130 -4.36 1.33 7.07
N CYS A 131 -4.78 0.26 6.39
CA CYS A 131 -4.21 -0.12 5.10
C CYS A 131 -4.57 0.92 4.04
N THR A 132 -3.60 1.31 3.22
CA THR A 132 -3.84 2.18 2.05
C THR A 132 -3.66 1.42 0.74
N VAL A 133 -2.88 0.36 0.75
CA VAL A 133 -2.70 -0.55 -0.39
C VAL A 133 -3.01 -1.96 0.08
N ILE A 134 -3.90 -2.63 -0.64
CA ILE A 134 -4.21 -4.04 -0.42
C ILE A 134 -3.50 -4.83 -1.50
N ASN A 135 -2.50 -5.61 -1.08
CA ASN A 135 -1.83 -6.53 -1.98
C ASN A 135 -2.58 -7.88 -1.97
N GLY A 136 -3.53 -8.01 -2.89
CA GLY A 136 -4.44 -9.15 -3.02
C GLY A 136 -5.85 -8.71 -3.45
N SER A 137 -6.82 -9.63 -3.31
CA SER A 137 -8.23 -9.41 -3.67
C SER A 137 -9.13 -9.34 -2.44
N ILE A 138 -10.26 -8.63 -2.56
CA ILE A 138 -11.26 -8.48 -1.48
C ILE A 138 -12.62 -8.97 -1.96
N THR A 139 -13.28 -9.80 -1.14
CA THR A 139 -14.70 -10.14 -1.27
C THR A 139 -15.49 -9.58 -0.09
N ILE A 140 -16.48 -8.74 -0.36
CA ILE A 140 -17.43 -8.20 0.62
C ILE A 140 -18.73 -9.00 0.58
N ASN A 141 -19.15 -9.53 1.73
CA ASN A 141 -20.34 -10.37 1.90
C ASN A 141 -21.06 -10.05 3.23
N ILE A 142 -21.57 -8.83 3.36
CA ILE A 142 -22.14 -8.32 4.61
C ILE A 142 -23.67 -8.37 4.57
N ARG A 143 -24.23 -9.31 5.34
CA ARG A 143 -25.69 -9.55 5.37
C ARG A 143 -26.45 -8.67 6.34
N GLY A 144 -25.82 -8.18 7.39
CA GLY A 144 -26.46 -7.42 8.46
C GLY A 144 -25.49 -6.99 9.54
N GLY A 145 -25.89 -6.03 10.38
CA GLY A 145 -25.06 -5.44 11.43
C GLY A 145 -25.46 -3.99 11.72
N ASN A 146 -25.09 -3.49 12.90
CA ASN A 146 -25.36 -2.12 13.31
C ASN A 146 -24.26 -1.19 12.78
N ASN A 147 -24.63 0.01 12.30
CA ASN A 147 -23.71 1.06 11.84
C ASN A 147 -22.65 0.61 10.81
N ILE A 148 -22.98 -0.38 9.96
CA ILE A 148 -22.04 -0.98 9.01
C ILE A 148 -21.34 0.07 8.15
N ALA A 149 -22.05 1.05 7.61
CA ALA A 149 -21.44 2.04 6.74
C ALA A 149 -20.32 2.83 7.44
N ALA A 150 -20.54 3.27 8.68
CA ALA A 150 -19.57 4.02 9.46
C ALA A 150 -18.38 3.14 9.87
N GLU A 151 -18.64 1.90 10.29
CA GLU A 151 -17.59 0.95 10.63
C GLU A 151 -16.74 0.56 9.42
N LEU A 152 -17.34 0.32 8.27
CA LEU A 152 -16.59 0.05 7.04
C LEU A 152 -15.79 1.27 6.59
N GLU A 153 -16.32 2.49 6.72
CA GLU A 153 -15.54 3.69 6.37
C GLU A 153 -14.36 3.89 7.32
N ALA A 154 -14.55 3.64 8.63
CA ALA A 154 -13.47 3.75 9.61
C ALA A 154 -12.33 2.75 9.38
N ASN A 155 -12.65 1.57 8.82
CA ASN A 155 -11.67 0.49 8.63
C ASN A 155 -11.11 0.42 7.21
N LEU A 156 -11.92 0.67 6.19
CA LEU A 156 -11.57 0.53 4.77
C LEU A 156 -11.47 1.87 4.03
N GLY A 157 -11.86 3.00 4.65
CA GLY A 157 -11.91 4.30 3.98
C GLY A 157 -10.56 4.89 3.61
N LEU A 158 -9.47 4.36 4.17
CA LEU A 158 -8.10 4.75 3.81
C LEU A 158 -7.53 3.94 2.63
N VAL A 159 -8.18 2.85 2.22
CA VAL A 159 -7.72 2.03 1.10
C VAL A 159 -7.80 2.86 -0.18
N GLU A 160 -6.66 3.05 -0.83
CA GLU A 160 -6.51 3.80 -2.08
C GLU A 160 -6.36 2.86 -3.28
N GLU A 161 -5.81 1.66 -3.04
CA GLU A 161 -5.45 0.72 -4.09
C GLU A 161 -5.71 -0.74 -3.69
N ILE A 162 -6.23 -1.52 -4.63
CA ILE A 162 -6.35 -2.98 -4.56
C ILE A 162 -5.60 -3.57 -5.76
N THR A 163 -4.62 -4.44 -5.54
CA THR A 163 -3.83 -5.03 -6.63
C THR A 163 -4.60 -6.13 -7.38
N GLY A 164 -5.44 -6.90 -6.67
CA GLY A 164 -6.30 -7.94 -7.24
C GLY A 164 -7.64 -7.40 -7.75
N PHE A 165 -8.72 -8.14 -7.45
CA PHE A 165 -10.09 -7.77 -7.77
C PHE A 165 -10.88 -7.32 -6.53
N LEU A 166 -11.97 -6.59 -6.76
CA LEU A 166 -12.96 -6.26 -5.74
C LEU A 166 -14.30 -6.92 -6.07
N LYS A 167 -14.78 -7.77 -5.16
CA LYS A 167 -16.03 -8.50 -5.30
C LYS A 167 -17.00 -8.12 -4.19
N ILE A 168 -18.24 -7.85 -4.54
CA ILE A 168 -19.33 -7.51 -3.63
C ILE A 168 -20.49 -8.47 -3.93
N ARG A 169 -20.73 -9.39 -3.01
CA ARG A 169 -21.67 -10.49 -3.18
C ARG A 169 -22.61 -10.58 -1.99
N ARG A 170 -23.92 -10.72 -2.23
CA ARG A 170 -24.91 -11.00 -1.15
C ARG A 170 -24.83 -10.03 0.02
N SER A 171 -24.44 -8.79 -0.27
CA SER A 171 -24.21 -7.76 0.74
C SER A 171 -25.47 -6.95 0.97
N TYR A 172 -26.46 -7.58 1.59
CA TYR A 172 -27.81 -7.02 1.75
C TYR A 172 -27.87 -5.79 2.66
N ALA A 173 -26.88 -5.58 3.52
CA ALA A 173 -26.83 -4.40 4.38
C ALA A 173 -26.28 -3.16 3.68
N LEU A 174 -25.65 -3.32 2.50
CA LEU A 174 -24.99 -2.21 1.80
C LEU A 174 -25.97 -1.47 0.91
N VAL A 175 -25.98 -0.15 1.07
CA VAL A 175 -26.72 0.78 0.20
C VAL A 175 -25.79 1.54 -0.73
N SER A 176 -24.52 1.72 -0.33
CA SER A 176 -23.48 2.35 -1.13
C SER A 176 -22.09 1.74 -0.88
N LEU A 177 -21.16 1.91 -1.83
CA LEU A 177 -19.73 1.61 -1.67
C LEU A 177 -18.90 2.83 -1.24
N SER A 178 -19.55 3.95 -0.88
CA SER A 178 -18.90 5.21 -0.48
C SER A 178 -17.92 5.08 0.70
N PHE A 179 -18.05 4.01 1.50
CA PHE A 179 -17.11 3.70 2.58
C PHE A 179 -15.69 3.43 2.05
N PHE A 180 -15.52 2.99 0.80
CA PHE A 180 -14.24 3.03 0.09
C PHE A 180 -13.95 4.45 -0.40
N ARG A 181 -13.75 5.35 0.56
CA ARG A 181 -13.70 6.79 0.31
C ARG A 181 -12.53 7.21 -0.57
N LYS A 182 -11.37 6.55 -0.40
CA LYS A 182 -10.14 6.88 -1.13
C LYS A 182 -9.77 5.92 -2.26
N LEU A 183 -10.51 4.83 -2.44
CA LEU A 183 -10.19 3.81 -3.43
C LEU A 183 -10.20 4.43 -4.82
N ARG A 184 -9.04 4.46 -5.48
CA ARG A 184 -8.87 5.11 -6.79
C ARG A 184 -8.29 4.19 -7.83
N LEU A 185 -7.76 3.03 -7.44
CA LEU A 185 -7.14 2.08 -8.35
C LEU A 185 -7.48 0.64 -7.98
N ILE A 186 -8.00 -0.11 -8.95
CA ILE A 186 -8.04 -1.56 -8.93
C ILE A 186 -7.14 -2.02 -10.08
N ARG A 187 -6.03 -2.69 -9.76
CA ARG A 187 -5.07 -3.09 -10.81
C ARG A 187 -5.58 -4.27 -11.62
N GLY A 188 -6.21 -5.26 -10.98
CA GLY A 188 -6.66 -6.49 -11.65
C GLY A 188 -5.50 -7.41 -12.03
N GLU A 189 -4.42 -7.44 -11.25
CA GLU A 189 -3.31 -8.40 -11.41
C GLU A 189 -3.78 -9.84 -11.15
N MET A 190 -4.75 -9.98 -10.24
CA MET A 190 -5.58 -11.17 -10.07
C MET A 190 -7.01 -10.82 -10.46
N LEU A 191 -7.66 -11.72 -11.20
CA LEU A 191 -9.02 -11.56 -11.69
C LEU A 191 -9.91 -12.69 -11.16
N GLU A 192 -11.16 -12.37 -10.86
CA GLU A 192 -12.19 -13.36 -10.57
C GLU A 192 -12.48 -14.20 -11.82
N MET A 193 -13.02 -15.41 -11.63
CA MET A 193 -13.37 -16.32 -12.72
C MET A 193 -14.21 -15.61 -13.79
N GLY A 194 -13.73 -15.63 -15.04
CA GLY A 194 -14.32 -14.86 -16.15
C GLY A 194 -13.64 -13.50 -16.40
N ASN A 195 -12.44 -13.29 -15.86
CA ASN A 195 -11.59 -12.11 -16.07
C ASN A 195 -12.18 -10.81 -15.51
N TYR A 196 -12.85 -10.87 -14.36
CA TYR A 196 -13.44 -9.69 -13.72
C TYR A 196 -12.50 -9.09 -12.67
N SER A 197 -12.25 -7.79 -12.77
CA SER A 197 -11.54 -7.02 -11.73
C SER A 197 -12.51 -6.33 -10.77
N PHE A 198 -13.77 -6.17 -11.18
CA PHE A 198 -14.85 -5.74 -10.30
C PHE A 198 -16.09 -6.62 -10.51
N TYR A 199 -16.62 -7.16 -9.43
CA TYR A 199 -17.71 -8.14 -9.48
C TYR A 199 -18.81 -7.82 -8.47
N ALA A 200 -20.01 -7.45 -8.92
CA ALA A 200 -21.15 -7.13 -8.08
C ALA A 200 -22.34 -8.07 -8.35
N LEU A 201 -22.65 -8.95 -7.40
CA LEU A 201 -23.69 -9.97 -7.53
C LEU A 201 -24.64 -10.00 -6.32
N ASP A 202 -25.94 -9.98 -6.59
CA ASP A 202 -26.97 -10.26 -5.59
C ASP A 202 -26.92 -9.27 -4.40
N ASN A 203 -26.89 -7.97 -4.68
CA ASN A 203 -26.88 -6.93 -3.65
C ASN A 203 -28.24 -6.22 -3.59
N GLN A 204 -29.14 -6.79 -2.79
CA GLN A 204 -30.56 -6.42 -2.72
C GLN A 204 -30.86 -4.95 -2.39
N ASN A 205 -29.96 -4.28 -1.68
CA ASN A 205 -30.16 -2.90 -1.22
C ASN A 205 -29.17 -1.88 -1.80
N LEU A 206 -28.23 -2.31 -2.62
CA LEU A 206 -27.24 -1.44 -3.22
C LEU A 206 -27.92 -0.49 -4.21
N ARG A 207 -27.77 0.82 -3.98
CA ARG A 207 -28.39 1.89 -4.79
C ARG A 207 -27.39 2.75 -5.52
N GLN A 208 -26.21 2.89 -4.96
CA GLN A 208 -25.17 3.77 -5.45
C GLN A 208 -23.82 3.08 -5.31
N LEU A 209 -22.92 3.28 -6.27
CA LEU A 209 -21.54 2.82 -6.14
C LEU A 209 -20.75 3.88 -5.36
N TRP A 210 -20.44 5.00 -6.01
CA TRP A 210 -19.84 6.19 -5.40
C TRP A 210 -20.60 7.45 -5.82
N ASP A 211 -20.30 8.57 -5.15
CA ASP A 211 -20.67 9.89 -5.69
C ASP A 211 -19.69 10.25 -6.82
N TRP A 212 -20.03 9.85 -8.04
CA TRP A 212 -19.23 10.05 -9.25
C TRP A 212 -18.94 11.51 -9.59
N SER A 213 -19.64 12.48 -8.98
CA SER A 213 -19.31 13.90 -9.13
C SER A 213 -18.01 14.29 -8.40
N LYS A 214 -17.58 13.48 -7.42
CA LYS A 214 -16.42 13.74 -6.55
C LYS A 214 -15.38 12.62 -6.60
N HIS A 215 -15.82 11.40 -6.90
CA HIS A 215 -15.00 10.22 -6.81
C HIS A 215 -14.46 9.81 -8.19
N LYS A 216 -13.19 9.41 -8.22
CA LYS A 216 -12.52 8.86 -9.41
C LYS A 216 -11.98 7.49 -9.06
N LEU A 217 -12.22 6.55 -9.95
CA LEU A 217 -11.71 5.19 -9.88
C LEU A 217 -11.08 4.87 -11.22
N THR A 218 -9.98 4.14 -11.23
CA THR A 218 -9.36 3.56 -12.44
C THR A 218 -9.34 2.05 -12.27
N ILE A 219 -9.78 1.33 -13.31
CA ILE A 219 -9.64 -0.12 -13.39
C ILE A 219 -8.62 -0.42 -14.49
N ALA A 220 -7.41 -0.81 -14.09
CA ALA A 220 -6.30 -0.92 -15.03
C ALA A 220 -6.54 -2.03 -16.06
N GLN A 221 -6.99 -3.21 -15.63
CA GLN A 221 -7.41 -4.29 -16.53
C GLN A 221 -8.59 -5.09 -15.94
N GLY A 222 -9.10 -6.06 -16.72
CA GLY A 222 -10.27 -6.86 -16.35
C GLY A 222 -11.61 -6.22 -16.71
N LYS A 223 -12.66 -7.03 -16.60
CA LYS A 223 -14.06 -6.71 -16.92
C LYS A 223 -14.84 -6.32 -15.67
N LEU A 224 -16.03 -5.77 -15.89
CA LEU A 224 -17.02 -5.50 -14.85
C LEU A 224 -18.12 -6.55 -14.92
N PHE A 225 -18.61 -7.02 -13.77
CA PHE A 225 -19.76 -7.92 -13.70
C PHE A 225 -20.85 -7.35 -12.80
N PHE A 226 -22.09 -7.28 -13.29
CA PHE A 226 -23.24 -6.77 -12.54
C PHE A 226 -24.49 -7.61 -12.80
N HIS A 227 -24.92 -8.38 -11.80
CA HIS A 227 -26.15 -9.18 -11.85
C HIS A 227 -26.90 -9.11 -10.52
N TYR A 228 -28.23 -9.08 -10.58
CA TYR A 228 -29.10 -9.11 -9.39
C TYR A 228 -28.80 -7.97 -8.40
N ASN A 229 -28.66 -6.74 -8.90
CA ASN A 229 -28.56 -5.53 -8.08
C ASN A 229 -29.83 -4.69 -8.30
N PRO A 230 -31.00 -5.11 -7.77
CA PRO A 230 -32.30 -4.62 -8.22
C PRO A 230 -32.54 -3.14 -7.90
N LYS A 231 -31.81 -2.57 -6.94
CA LYS A 231 -31.93 -1.15 -6.57
C LYS A 231 -30.82 -0.27 -7.16
N LEU A 232 -29.88 -0.84 -7.92
CA LEU A 232 -28.77 -0.13 -8.54
C LEU A 232 -29.11 0.20 -10.00
N CYS A 233 -29.28 1.48 -10.31
CA CYS A 233 -29.61 1.92 -11.66
C CYS A 233 -28.50 1.63 -12.66
N LEU A 234 -28.86 1.20 -13.88
CA LEU A 234 -27.92 1.01 -14.99
C LEU A 234 -27.12 2.28 -15.29
N SER A 235 -27.70 3.47 -15.10
CA SER A 235 -26.99 4.75 -15.25
C SER A 235 -25.78 4.89 -14.32
N GLU A 236 -25.84 4.31 -13.11
CA GLU A 236 -24.70 4.32 -12.18
C GLU A 236 -23.59 3.36 -12.63
N ILE A 237 -23.97 2.25 -13.26
CA ILE A 237 -23.04 1.27 -13.82
C ILE A 237 -22.36 1.83 -15.08
N HIS A 238 -23.11 2.46 -15.98
CA HIS A 238 -22.54 3.08 -17.19
C HIS A 238 -21.59 4.24 -16.84
N LYS A 239 -21.91 5.06 -15.83
CA LYS A 239 -20.96 6.07 -15.31
C LYS A 239 -19.68 5.44 -14.80
N MET A 240 -19.78 4.29 -14.12
CA MET A 240 -18.60 3.56 -13.67
C MET A 240 -17.76 3.07 -14.86
N GLU A 241 -18.36 2.50 -15.91
CA GLU A 241 -17.65 2.09 -17.13
C GLU A 241 -16.86 3.24 -17.74
N ASP A 242 -17.50 4.41 -17.86
CA ASP A 242 -16.89 5.63 -18.40
C ASP A 242 -15.73 6.13 -17.52
N ILE A 243 -15.96 6.32 -16.21
CA ILE A 243 -14.99 6.91 -15.28
C ILE A 243 -13.79 5.98 -15.05
N SER A 244 -14.04 4.67 -14.94
CA SER A 244 -13.00 3.67 -14.67
C SER A 244 -12.09 3.36 -15.84
N GLY A 245 -12.43 3.85 -17.05
CA GLY A 245 -11.77 3.46 -18.29
C GLY A 245 -12.06 2.02 -18.70
N ALA A 246 -13.05 1.37 -18.08
CA ALA A 246 -13.42 -0.01 -18.36
C ALA A 246 -14.42 -0.17 -19.52
N LYS A 247 -14.94 0.93 -20.06
CA LYS A 247 -15.91 0.92 -21.17
C LYS A 247 -15.39 0.11 -22.37
N GLY A 248 -16.26 -0.76 -22.90
CA GLY A 248 -15.97 -1.57 -24.09
C GLY A 248 -15.16 -2.85 -23.81
N ARG A 249 -14.90 -3.17 -22.53
CA ARG A 249 -14.26 -4.43 -22.13
C ARG A 249 -15.27 -5.55 -21.84
N GLN A 250 -16.53 -5.19 -21.63
CA GLN A 250 -17.62 -6.07 -21.18
C GLN A 250 -18.21 -6.85 -22.36
N GLU A 251 -18.59 -8.10 -22.10
CA GLU A 251 -19.40 -8.91 -23.01
C GLU A 251 -20.91 -8.64 -22.80
N LYS A 252 -21.73 -9.08 -23.75
CA LYS A 252 -23.18 -8.80 -23.80
C LYS A 252 -23.93 -9.16 -22.51
N ASN A 253 -23.46 -10.18 -21.77
CA ASN A 253 -24.11 -10.70 -20.59
C ASN A 253 -23.40 -10.34 -19.28
N ASP A 254 -22.33 -9.55 -19.31
CA ASP A 254 -21.58 -9.20 -18.10
C ASP A 254 -22.35 -8.21 -17.22
N ILE A 255 -23.14 -7.33 -17.84
CA ILE A 255 -24.04 -6.39 -17.18
C ILE A 255 -25.49 -6.76 -17.54
N ALA A 256 -26.23 -7.29 -16.59
CA ALA A 256 -27.60 -7.71 -16.81
C ALA A 256 -28.57 -6.53 -16.93
N LEU A 257 -29.27 -6.42 -18.06
CA LEU A 257 -30.25 -5.35 -18.29
C LEU A 257 -31.56 -5.54 -17.51
N LYS A 258 -31.89 -6.77 -17.10
CA LYS A 258 -33.19 -7.12 -16.49
C LYS A 258 -33.13 -7.27 -14.97
N THR A 259 -31.94 -7.35 -14.38
CA THR A 259 -31.75 -7.64 -12.93
C THR A 259 -30.93 -6.57 -12.22
N ASN A 260 -30.62 -5.47 -12.90
CA ASN A 260 -30.03 -4.28 -12.31
C ASN A 260 -31.03 -3.13 -12.44
N GLY A 261 -31.41 -2.53 -11.32
CA GLY A 261 -32.32 -1.37 -11.28
C GLY A 261 -33.81 -1.70 -11.48
N ASP A 262 -34.20 -2.98 -11.55
CA ASP A 262 -35.60 -3.42 -11.75
C ASP A 262 -36.54 -3.06 -10.58
N GLN A 263 -36.00 -2.71 -9.42
CA GLN A 263 -36.74 -2.24 -8.24
C GLN A 263 -36.33 -0.83 -7.79
N ALA A 264 -35.70 -0.04 -8.66
CA ALA A 264 -35.35 1.35 -8.40
C ALA A 264 -36.11 2.32 -9.30
N SER A 265 -36.47 3.48 -8.76
CA SER A 265 -36.94 4.63 -9.55
C SER A 265 -35.74 5.33 -10.21
N CYS A 266 -35.23 4.73 -11.28
CA CYS A 266 -34.16 5.33 -12.06
C CYS A 266 -34.71 6.49 -12.89
N LYS A 267 -34.13 7.68 -12.74
CA LYS A 267 -34.46 8.80 -13.64
C LYS A 267 -34.01 8.39 -15.04
N SER A 268 -34.93 8.38 -15.99
CA SER A 268 -34.60 8.27 -17.41
C SER A 268 -33.78 9.51 -17.79
N THR A 269 -32.48 9.31 -18.06
CA THR A 269 -31.74 10.26 -18.89
C THR A 269 -32.37 10.21 -20.27
N GLN A 270 -33.17 11.24 -20.58
CA GLN A 270 -33.45 11.66 -21.96
C GLN A 270 -32.15 12.05 -22.65
#